data_AF-A0A3Q3H129-F1
#
_entry.id   AF-A0A3Q3H129-F1
#
_cell.length_a   1.000
_cell.length_b   1.000
_cell.length_c   1.000
_cell.angle_alpha   90.00
_cell.angle_beta   90.00
_cell.angle_gamma   90.00
#
_symmetry.space_group_name_H-M   'P 1'
#
loop_
_entity.id
_entity.type
_entity.pdbx_description
1 polymer ?
#
loop_
_entity_poly.entity_id
_entity_poly.type
_entity_poly.pdbx_seq_one_letter_code
_entity_poly.pdbx_strand_id
1 'polypeptide(L)'
;SMRLSFYLLLPVVVTVLLTVSVAYYVYIPLPDSIQEQWKLMMLDAGFRTTMHLVRNILGSEPDGGVAPGVKVSDITFAGVPVRLYEPPAGGEGHLRRGLMFFHGGGWALGSGKKGSYDKINRMVSDELNAVVVSVEYQMYPEVHFPVPYLDCLTAAKHFLSAEVLSRYAIDPDRVAVSGDSAGGNLAAAVSQEVR
;
A
#
# COMPACT_ATOMS: atom_id res chain seq x y z
N SER A 1 11.44 23.25 52.89
CA SER A 1 11.11 21.82 52.92
C SER A 1 10.17 21.40 51.77
N MET A 2 9.00 22.03 51.60
CA MET A 2 7.99 21.60 50.61
C MET A 2 8.39 21.74 49.12
N ARG A 3 9.13 22.81 48.74
CA ARG A 3 9.60 23.00 47.35
C ARG A 3 10.62 21.94 46.91
N LEU A 4 11.50 21.48 47.82
CA LEU A 4 12.54 20.49 47.52
C LEU A 4 11.94 19.10 47.21
N SER A 5 10.84 18.74 47.89
CA SER A 5 10.09 17.51 47.65
C SER A 5 9.45 17.48 46.26
N PHE A 6 8.93 18.62 45.79
CA PHE A 6 8.32 18.74 44.46
C PHE A 6 9.34 18.55 43.32
N TYR A 7 10.56 19.07 43.46
CA TYR A 7 11.64 18.90 42.47
C TYR A 7 12.19 17.46 42.39
N LEU A 8 12.05 16.65 43.45
CA LEU A 8 12.43 15.24 43.46
C LEU A 8 11.29 14.32 42.98
N LEU A 9 10.04 14.67 43.29
CA LEU A 9 8.85 13.92 42.87
C LEU A 9 8.53 14.08 41.39
N LEU A 10 8.67 15.28 40.83
CA LEU A 10 8.38 15.55 39.42
C LEU A 10 9.16 14.66 38.44
N PRO A 11 10.50 14.53 38.52
CA PRO A 11 11.24 13.66 37.61
C PRO A 11 10.85 12.19 37.76
N VAL A 12 10.58 11.72 38.99
CA VAL A 12 10.12 10.33 39.23
C VAL A 12 8.78 10.08 38.56
N VAL A 13 7.80 10.97 38.73
CA VAL A 13 6.49 10.86 38.09
C VAL A 13 6.63 10.89 36.57
N VAL A 14 7.45 11.79 36.02
CA VAL A 14 7.71 11.88 34.58
C VAL A 14 8.34 10.59 34.06
N THR A 15 9.34 10.03 34.74
CA THR A 15 9.98 8.78 34.32
C THR A 15 8.98 7.62 34.32
N VAL A 16 8.17 7.47 35.38
CA VAL A 16 7.16 6.40 35.44
C VAL A 16 6.15 6.53 34.31
N LEU A 17 5.63 7.73 34.07
CA LEU A 17 4.68 7.97 32.97
C LEU A 17 5.30 7.67 31.60
N LEU A 18 6.55 8.08 31.37
CA LEU A 18 7.27 7.77 30.13
C LEU A 18 7.48 6.26 29.96
N THR A 19 7.91 5.55 31.00
CA THR A 19 8.11 4.10 30.95
C THR A 19 6.80 3.36 30.66
N VAL A 20 5.70 3.74 31.31
CA VAL A 20 4.37 3.16 31.06
C VAL A 20 3.92 3.43 29.62
N SER A 21 4.15 4.65 29.12
CA SER A 21 3.78 5.03 27.74
C SER A 21 4.59 4.25 26.70
N VAL A 22 5.89 4.07 26.92
CA VAL A 22 6.76 3.27 26.04
C VAL A 22 6.35 1.80 26.09
N ALA A 23 6.11 1.25 27.28
CA ALA A 23 5.65 -0.14 27.43
C ALA A 23 4.33 -0.37 26.70
N TYR A 24 3.37 0.57 26.83
CA TYR A 24 2.10 0.52 26.11
C TYR A 24 2.29 0.58 24.59
N TYR A 25 3.20 1.41 24.09
CA TYR A 25 3.47 1.54 22.65
C TYR A 25 4.12 0.29 22.03
N VAL A 26 4.99 -0.38 22.78
CA VAL A 26 5.65 -1.63 22.35
C VAL A 26 4.70 -2.82 22.47
N TYR A 27 3.73 -2.77 23.39
CA TYR A 27 2.90 -3.92 23.69
C TYR A 27 1.90 -4.26 22.59
N ILE A 28 2.11 -5.40 21.93
CA ILE A 28 1.12 -6.11 21.12
C ILE A 28 1.00 -7.55 21.64
N PRO A 29 -0.20 -8.03 21.98
CA PRO A 29 -0.39 -9.42 22.39
C PRO A 29 -0.11 -10.35 21.20
N LEU A 30 0.94 -11.16 21.33
CA LEU A 30 1.35 -12.16 20.33
C LEU A 30 1.06 -13.58 20.84
N PRO A 31 0.83 -14.56 19.96
CA PRO A 31 0.62 -15.95 20.36
C PRO A 31 1.83 -16.54 21.10
N ASP A 32 1.58 -17.33 22.15
CA ASP A 32 2.61 -17.99 22.99
C ASP A 32 3.51 -18.97 22.22
N SER A 33 3.12 -19.34 21.00
CA SER A 33 3.93 -20.17 20.11
C SER A 33 5.21 -19.48 19.61
N ILE A 34 5.32 -18.16 19.76
CA ILE A 34 6.51 -17.40 19.35
C ILE A 34 7.50 -17.35 20.51
N GLN A 35 8.67 -17.98 20.37
CA GLN A 35 9.66 -18.03 21.45
C GLN A 35 10.19 -16.65 21.88
N GLU A 36 10.24 -15.69 20.95
CA GLU A 36 10.90 -14.40 21.15
C GLU A 36 9.95 -13.23 20.85
N GLN A 37 8.75 -13.25 21.46
CA GLN A 37 7.69 -12.25 21.24
C GLN A 37 8.20 -10.82 21.42
N TRP A 38 8.99 -10.57 22.46
CA TRP A 38 9.53 -9.24 22.77
C TRP A 38 10.43 -8.71 21.63
N LYS A 39 11.16 -9.57 20.92
CA LYS A 39 11.98 -9.14 19.76
C LYS A 39 11.08 -8.66 18.62
N LEU A 40 9.97 -9.36 18.37
CA LEU A 40 8.99 -8.95 17.37
C LEU A 40 8.29 -7.66 17.77
N MET A 41 7.88 -7.53 19.02
CA MET A 41 7.25 -6.31 19.56
C MET A 41 8.19 -5.10 19.43
N MET A 42 9.48 -5.27 19.74
CA MET A 42 10.49 -4.21 19.58
C MET A 42 10.75 -3.88 18.10
N LEU A 43 10.83 -4.89 17.23
CA LEU A 43 11.00 -4.71 15.79
C LEU A 43 9.83 -3.95 15.18
N ASP A 44 8.62 -4.35 15.52
CA ASP A 44 7.36 -3.77 15.07
C ASP A 44 7.17 -2.33 15.60
N ALA A 45 7.46 -2.08 16.88
CA ALA A 45 7.49 -0.72 17.44
C ALA A 45 8.54 0.17 16.74
N GLY A 46 9.72 -0.39 16.43
CA GLY A 46 10.74 0.27 15.63
C GLY A 46 10.24 0.61 14.23
N PHE A 47 9.62 -0.36 13.56
CA PHE A 47 9.04 -0.20 12.23
C PHE A 47 7.95 0.88 12.20
N ARG A 48 6.99 0.87 13.15
CA ARG A 48 5.99 1.95 13.30
C ARG A 48 6.64 3.31 13.41
N THR A 49 7.61 3.42 14.31
CA THR A 49 8.27 4.68 14.61
C THR A 49 8.96 5.20 13.35
N THR A 50 9.71 4.35 12.66
CA THR A 50 10.36 4.70 11.39
C THR A 50 9.33 5.11 10.33
N MET A 51 8.26 4.35 10.12
CA MET A 51 7.26 4.66 9.09
C MET A 51 6.50 5.96 9.40
N HIS A 52 6.16 6.23 10.65
CA HIS A 52 5.57 7.51 11.05
C HIS A 52 6.52 8.68 10.80
N LEU A 53 7.80 8.53 11.13
CA LEU A 53 8.82 9.56 10.84
C LEU A 53 8.98 9.77 9.34
N VAL A 54 9.10 8.70 8.56
CA VAL A 54 9.20 8.75 7.09
C VAL A 54 7.99 9.46 6.49
N ARG A 55 6.77 9.12 6.92
CA ARG A 55 5.53 9.79 6.46
C ARG A 55 5.52 11.29 6.76
N ASN A 56 6.03 11.68 7.92
CA ASN A 56 6.05 13.09 8.34
C ASN A 56 7.21 13.87 7.69
N ILE A 57 8.33 13.23 7.41
CA ILE A 57 9.54 13.85 6.84
C ILE A 57 9.48 13.95 5.32
N LEU A 58 9.07 12.88 4.63
CA LEU A 58 9.07 12.85 3.16
C LEU A 58 7.99 13.74 2.53
N GLY A 59 7.08 14.30 3.32
CA GLY A 59 6.00 15.15 2.82
C GLY A 59 5.10 14.43 1.82
N SER A 60 4.13 15.14 1.26
CA SER A 60 3.43 14.64 0.07
C SER A 60 4.38 14.70 -1.11
N GLU A 61 4.62 13.58 -1.79
CA GLU A 61 5.27 13.64 -3.09
C GLU A 61 4.51 14.62 -4.00
N PRO A 62 5.22 15.49 -4.75
CA PRO A 62 4.57 16.39 -5.69
C PRO A 62 3.71 15.59 -6.67
N ASP A 63 2.62 16.20 -7.13
CA ASP A 63 1.66 15.50 -7.99
C ASP A 63 2.36 14.89 -9.21
N GLY A 64 1.95 13.66 -9.54
CA GLY A 64 2.55 12.90 -10.64
C GLY A 64 2.44 13.69 -11.93
N GLY A 65 3.53 13.78 -12.70
CA GLY A 65 3.55 14.52 -13.96
C GLY A 65 2.44 14.08 -14.93
N VAL A 66 2.02 14.99 -15.80
CA VAL A 66 0.95 14.73 -16.77
C VAL A 66 1.50 13.91 -17.94
N ALA A 67 0.96 12.71 -18.17
CA ALA A 67 1.06 12.04 -19.47
C ALA A 67 -0.15 12.48 -20.32
N PRO A 68 0.04 13.29 -21.38
CA PRO A 68 -1.07 13.77 -22.19
C PRO A 68 -1.81 12.60 -22.85
N GLY A 69 -3.10 12.46 -22.58
CA GLY A 69 -3.96 11.45 -23.23
C GLY A 69 -4.29 10.21 -22.41
N VAL A 70 -3.61 9.96 -21.29
CA VAL A 70 -4.01 8.91 -20.34
C VAL A 70 -5.18 9.40 -19.49
N LYS A 71 -6.33 8.73 -19.61
CA LYS A 71 -7.49 9.00 -18.77
C LYS A 71 -7.31 8.29 -17.43
N VAL A 72 -7.44 9.05 -16.34
CA VAL A 72 -7.30 8.52 -14.98
C VAL A 72 -8.62 8.66 -14.23
N SER A 73 -9.02 7.59 -13.54
CA SER A 73 -10.22 7.58 -12.72
C SER A 73 -10.02 6.76 -11.45
N ASP A 74 -10.66 7.19 -10.37
CA ASP A 74 -10.71 6.44 -9.12
C ASP A 74 -12.03 5.67 -9.08
N ILE A 75 -11.96 4.35 -9.03
CA ILE A 75 -13.12 3.46 -9.03
C ILE A 75 -12.95 2.37 -7.95
N THR A 76 -13.84 1.38 -7.98
CA THR A 76 -13.82 0.27 -7.01
C THR A 76 -13.96 -1.05 -7.74
N PHE A 77 -13.09 -2.00 -7.42
CA PHE A 77 -13.13 -3.37 -7.92
C PHE A 77 -13.54 -4.30 -6.77
N ALA A 78 -14.77 -4.84 -6.84
CA ALA A 78 -15.33 -5.71 -5.81
C ALA A 78 -15.16 -5.18 -4.36
N GLY A 79 -15.40 -3.88 -4.16
CA GLY A 79 -15.26 -3.20 -2.86
C GLY A 79 -13.86 -2.63 -2.57
N VAL A 80 -12.84 -3.01 -3.33
CA VAL A 80 -11.46 -2.52 -3.17
C VAL A 80 -11.25 -1.24 -3.99
N PRO A 81 -10.84 -0.11 -3.39
CA PRO A 81 -10.54 1.10 -4.13
C PRO A 81 -9.33 0.90 -5.05
N VAL A 82 -9.45 1.38 -6.30
CA VAL A 82 -8.38 1.33 -7.29
C VAL A 82 -8.29 2.64 -8.05
N ARG A 83 -7.09 2.96 -8.53
CA ARG A 83 -6.90 3.99 -9.56
C ARG A 83 -6.66 3.31 -10.90
N LEU A 84 -7.51 3.64 -11.86
CA LEU A 84 -7.50 3.14 -13.22
C LEU A 84 -6.84 4.15 -14.16
N TYR A 85 -5.91 3.68 -14.98
CA TYR A 85 -5.26 4.41 -16.06
C TYR A 85 -5.64 3.75 -17.38
N GLU A 86 -6.35 4.50 -18.21
CA GLU A 86 -6.75 4.09 -19.54
C GLU A 86 -5.85 4.82 -20.55
N PRO A 87 -5.15 4.09 -21.45
CA PRO A 87 -4.29 4.71 -22.44
C PRO A 87 -5.13 5.51 -23.44
N PRO A 88 -4.53 6.44 -24.20
CA PRO A 88 -5.18 7.05 -25.35
C PRO A 88 -5.82 5.97 -26.23
N ALA A 89 -6.92 6.30 -26.91
CA ALA A 89 -7.63 5.32 -27.72
C ALA A 89 -6.70 4.67 -28.76
N GLY A 90 -6.28 3.42 -28.50
CA GLY A 90 -5.78 2.54 -29.55
C GLY A 90 -6.89 2.37 -30.59
N GLY A 91 -6.56 2.48 -31.88
CA GLY A 91 -7.53 2.46 -32.97
C GLY A 91 -8.59 1.36 -32.85
N GLU A 92 -9.77 1.61 -33.41
CA GLU A 92 -10.93 0.71 -33.31
C GLU A 92 -10.55 -0.76 -33.60
N GLY A 93 -10.96 -1.67 -32.71
CA GLY A 93 -10.79 -3.12 -32.89
C GLY A 93 -9.53 -3.75 -32.27
N HIS A 94 -8.63 -2.97 -31.66
CA HIS A 94 -7.45 -3.54 -31.00
C HIS A 94 -7.63 -3.75 -29.49
N LEU A 95 -7.47 -5.00 -29.05
CA LEU A 95 -7.37 -5.32 -27.63
C LEU A 95 -6.06 -4.76 -27.03
N ARG A 96 -6.13 -4.35 -25.77
CA ARG A 96 -5.09 -3.67 -24.99
C ARG A 96 -4.45 -4.63 -24.01
N ARG A 97 -3.23 -4.33 -23.56
CA ARG A 97 -2.61 -5.06 -22.44
C ARG A 97 -3.31 -4.68 -21.14
N GLY A 98 -3.36 -5.61 -20.19
CA GLY A 98 -3.82 -5.36 -18.83
C GLY A 98 -2.66 -5.41 -17.84
N LEU A 99 -2.58 -4.46 -16.91
CA LEU A 99 -1.58 -4.48 -15.84
C LEU A 99 -2.24 -4.19 -14.49
N MET A 100 -2.15 -5.13 -13.56
CA MET A 100 -2.44 -4.89 -12.15
C MET A 100 -1.17 -4.45 -11.44
N PHE A 101 -1.20 -3.30 -10.74
CA PHE A 101 -0.06 -2.72 -10.04
C PHE A 101 -0.32 -2.62 -8.54
N PHE A 102 0.66 -3.04 -7.73
CA PHE A 102 0.65 -2.88 -6.28
C PHE A 102 1.84 -2.01 -5.87
N HIS A 103 1.57 -0.88 -5.22
CA HIS A 103 2.62 0.03 -4.78
C HIS A 103 3.47 -0.58 -3.64
N GLY A 104 4.69 -0.09 -3.46
CA GLY A 104 5.56 -0.41 -2.34
C GLY A 104 5.21 0.36 -1.07
N GLY A 105 6.19 0.48 -0.16
CA GLY A 105 6.04 1.24 1.10
C GLY A 105 5.85 0.39 2.36
N GLY A 106 6.39 -0.84 2.37
CA GLY A 106 6.42 -1.68 3.58
C GLY A 106 5.04 -2.06 4.12
N TRP A 107 4.03 -2.09 3.24
CA TRP A 107 2.61 -2.27 3.60
C TRP A 107 2.03 -1.19 4.53
N ALA A 108 2.76 -0.08 4.72
CA ALA A 108 2.40 0.99 5.66
C ALA A 108 2.37 2.39 5.02
N LEU A 109 2.93 2.52 3.83
CA LEU A 109 3.06 3.76 3.08
C LEU A 109 2.78 3.50 1.59
N GLY A 110 2.63 4.57 0.84
CA GLY A 110 2.41 4.54 -0.60
C GLY A 110 0.95 4.74 -0.98
N SER A 111 0.74 5.12 -2.23
CA SER A 111 -0.56 5.23 -2.87
C SER A 111 -0.31 5.37 -4.36
N GLY A 112 -1.07 4.65 -5.17
CA GLY A 112 -1.10 4.84 -6.61
C GLY A 112 -1.60 6.23 -6.99
N LYS A 113 -2.29 6.93 -6.09
CA LYS A 113 -2.90 8.22 -6.37
C LYS A 113 -1.96 9.43 -6.35
N LYS A 114 -0.71 9.25 -5.95
CA LYS A 114 0.20 10.35 -5.67
C LYS A 114 1.60 10.07 -6.20
N GLY A 115 2.32 11.15 -6.48
CA GLY A 115 3.76 11.11 -6.64
C GLY A 115 4.28 10.23 -7.78
N SER A 116 5.34 9.51 -7.47
CA SER A 116 6.08 8.63 -8.37
C SER A 116 5.23 7.47 -8.89
N TYR A 117 4.34 6.90 -8.07
CA TYR A 117 3.45 5.81 -8.51
C TYR A 117 2.40 6.28 -9.52
N ASP A 118 1.81 7.45 -9.32
CA ASP A 118 0.88 8.00 -10.32
C ASP A 118 1.60 8.28 -11.64
N LYS A 119 2.79 8.88 -11.56
CA LYS A 119 3.63 9.19 -12.73
C LYS A 119 4.03 7.92 -13.49
N ILE A 120 4.52 6.89 -12.81
CA ILE A 120 4.99 5.67 -13.48
C ILE A 120 3.83 4.89 -14.10
N ASN A 121 2.68 4.81 -13.43
CA ASN A 121 1.51 4.11 -13.98
C ASN A 121 0.92 4.82 -15.20
N ARG A 122 0.94 6.15 -15.23
CA ARG A 122 0.61 6.93 -16.45
C ARG A 122 1.57 6.61 -17.59
N MET A 123 2.88 6.63 -17.32
CA MET A 123 3.92 6.37 -18.30
C MET A 123 3.80 4.95 -18.87
N VAL A 124 3.60 3.95 -18.01
CA VAL A 124 3.38 2.56 -18.42
C VAL A 124 2.09 2.41 -19.23
N SER A 125 1.00 3.08 -18.83
CA SER A 125 -0.25 3.05 -19.58
C SER A 125 -0.06 3.57 -21.00
N ASP A 126 0.57 4.75 -21.14
CA ASP A 126 0.83 5.40 -22.43
C ASP A 126 1.79 4.58 -23.31
N GLU A 127 2.99 4.29 -22.81
CA GLU A 127 4.05 3.65 -23.59
C GLU A 127 3.72 2.21 -24.02
N LEU A 128 2.98 1.47 -23.18
CA LEU A 128 2.64 0.08 -23.47
C LEU A 128 1.25 -0.10 -24.10
N ASN A 129 0.49 1.00 -24.27
CA ASN A 129 -0.94 0.95 -24.60
C ASN A 129 -1.66 -0.07 -23.70
N ALA A 130 -1.50 0.12 -22.39
CA ALA A 130 -1.96 -0.80 -21.35
C ALA A 130 -2.99 -0.13 -20.44
N VAL A 131 -4.05 -0.87 -20.12
CA VAL A 131 -4.96 -0.51 -19.03
C VAL A 131 -4.27 -0.90 -17.73
N VAL A 132 -3.90 0.10 -16.93
CA VAL A 132 -3.22 -0.12 -15.64
C VAL A 132 -4.21 0.10 -14.51
N VAL A 133 -4.25 -0.83 -13.57
CA VAL A 133 -5.07 -0.74 -12.35
C VAL A 133 -4.13 -0.75 -11.16
N SER A 134 -3.98 0.39 -10.49
CA SER A 134 -3.24 0.49 -9.23
C SER A 134 -4.17 0.26 -8.06
N VAL A 135 -3.87 -0.72 -7.20
CA VAL A 135 -4.71 -1.04 -6.04
C VAL A 135 -4.34 -0.16 -4.85
N GLU A 136 -5.35 0.43 -4.22
CA GLU A 136 -5.22 1.13 -2.94
C GLU A 136 -5.58 0.16 -1.81
N TYR A 137 -4.71 -0.82 -1.60
CA TYR A 137 -4.91 -1.84 -0.57
C TYR A 137 -4.84 -1.22 0.82
N GLN A 138 -5.59 -1.79 1.78
CA GLN A 138 -5.53 -1.32 3.16
C GLN A 138 -4.16 -1.59 3.76
N MET A 139 -3.68 -0.67 4.59
CA MET A 139 -2.31 -0.68 5.08
C MET A 139 -2.23 -0.75 6.59
N TYR A 140 -1.05 -1.17 7.03
CA TYR A 140 -0.59 -1.02 8.39
C TYR A 140 -0.42 0.47 8.75
N PRO A 141 -0.71 0.89 10.00
CA PRO A 141 -1.08 0.06 11.16
C PRO A 141 -2.57 -0.25 11.29
N GLU A 142 -3.44 0.28 10.43
CA GLU A 142 -4.89 0.11 10.54
C GLU A 142 -5.33 -1.33 10.31
N VAL A 143 -4.64 -2.06 9.44
CA VAL A 143 -4.86 -3.49 9.19
C VAL A 143 -3.55 -4.28 9.26
N HIS A 144 -3.67 -5.58 9.49
CA HIS A 144 -2.55 -6.52 9.52
C HIS A 144 -2.69 -7.55 8.39
N PHE A 145 -1.60 -8.26 8.08
CA PHE A 145 -1.68 -9.45 7.23
C PHE A 145 -2.77 -10.42 7.74
N PRO A 146 -3.61 -11.01 6.88
CA PRO A 146 -3.54 -11.04 5.41
C PRO A 146 -4.35 -9.96 4.68
N VAL A 147 -4.88 -8.94 5.34
CA VAL A 147 -5.83 -7.99 4.72
C VAL A 147 -5.29 -7.31 3.46
N PRO A 148 -4.08 -6.70 3.44
CA PRO A 148 -3.55 -6.07 2.22
C PRO A 148 -3.44 -7.06 1.04
N TYR A 149 -3.09 -8.31 1.33
CA TYR A 149 -3.01 -9.38 0.34
C TYR A 149 -4.40 -9.76 -0.20
N LEU A 150 -5.40 -9.88 0.67
CA LEU A 150 -6.77 -10.18 0.27
C LEU A 150 -7.38 -9.07 -0.58
N ASP A 151 -7.08 -7.81 -0.31
CA ASP A 151 -7.50 -6.68 -1.16
C ASP A 151 -6.91 -6.80 -2.56
N CYS A 152 -5.59 -7.01 -2.66
CA CYS A 152 -4.90 -7.21 -3.93
C CYS A 152 -5.44 -8.42 -4.71
N LEU A 153 -5.67 -9.55 -4.03
CA LEU A 153 -6.21 -10.75 -4.64
C LEU A 153 -7.66 -10.54 -5.13
N THR A 154 -8.48 -9.84 -4.34
CA THR A 154 -9.88 -9.52 -4.69
C THR A 154 -9.93 -8.61 -5.91
N ALA A 155 -9.13 -7.55 -5.92
CA ALA A 155 -9.02 -6.64 -7.06
C ALA A 155 -8.50 -7.36 -8.31
N ALA A 156 -7.49 -8.23 -8.19
CA ALA A 156 -6.95 -9.01 -9.30
C ALA A 156 -7.99 -9.97 -9.90
N LYS A 157 -8.73 -10.70 -9.08
CA LYS A 157 -9.81 -11.58 -9.55
C LYS A 157 -10.91 -10.80 -10.26
N HIS A 158 -11.28 -9.63 -9.75
CA HIS A 158 -12.28 -8.78 -10.39
C HIS A 158 -11.76 -8.19 -11.71
N PHE A 159 -10.49 -7.81 -11.78
CA PHE A 159 -9.84 -7.31 -12.99
C PHE A 159 -9.85 -8.32 -14.14
N LEU A 160 -9.67 -9.60 -13.81
CA LEU A 160 -9.72 -10.71 -14.78
C LEU A 160 -11.15 -11.15 -15.16
N SER A 161 -12.18 -10.52 -14.59
CA SER A 161 -13.57 -10.86 -14.94
C SER A 161 -13.88 -10.48 -16.39
N ALA A 162 -14.72 -11.29 -17.06
CA ALA A 162 -15.13 -11.04 -18.43
C ALA A 162 -15.76 -9.65 -18.63
N GLU A 163 -16.47 -9.14 -17.63
CA GLU A 163 -17.04 -7.79 -17.63
C GLU A 163 -15.95 -6.72 -17.73
N VAL A 164 -14.93 -6.78 -16.86
CA VAL A 164 -13.84 -5.80 -16.84
C VAL A 164 -12.99 -5.92 -18.11
N LEU A 165 -12.64 -7.14 -18.52
CA LEU A 165 -11.87 -7.37 -19.73
C LEU A 165 -12.58 -6.81 -20.97
N SER A 166 -13.88 -7.07 -21.12
CA SER A 166 -14.67 -6.54 -22.23
C SER A 166 -14.82 -5.02 -22.16
N ARG A 167 -15.08 -4.47 -20.96
CA ARG A 167 -15.33 -3.03 -20.77
C ARG A 167 -14.13 -2.17 -21.16
N TYR A 168 -12.93 -2.64 -20.86
CA TYR A 168 -11.69 -1.90 -21.13
C TYR A 168 -10.93 -2.43 -22.35
N ALA A 169 -11.56 -3.34 -23.12
CA ALA A 169 -10.98 -4.01 -24.28
C ALA A 169 -9.60 -4.62 -23.97
N ILE A 170 -9.47 -5.31 -22.84
CA ILE A 170 -8.23 -5.96 -22.41
C ILE A 170 -8.15 -7.35 -23.04
N ASP A 171 -6.99 -7.65 -23.62
CA ASP A 171 -6.65 -8.98 -24.12
C ASP A 171 -6.38 -9.92 -22.93
N PRO A 172 -7.19 -10.97 -22.72
CA PRO A 172 -6.98 -11.92 -21.61
C PRO A 172 -5.61 -12.62 -21.69
N ASP A 173 -5.04 -12.79 -22.88
CA ASP A 173 -3.74 -13.44 -23.07
C ASP A 173 -2.56 -12.48 -22.81
N ARG A 174 -2.84 -11.21 -22.47
CA ARG A 174 -1.82 -10.15 -22.28
C ARG A 174 -2.04 -9.36 -21.00
N VAL A 175 -2.33 -10.08 -19.93
CA VAL A 175 -2.46 -9.53 -18.58
C VAL A 175 -1.21 -9.82 -17.76
N ALA A 176 -0.75 -8.83 -16.99
CA ALA A 176 0.36 -8.96 -16.05
C ALA A 176 0.00 -8.40 -14.67
N VAL A 177 0.75 -8.83 -13.66
CA VAL A 177 0.75 -8.28 -12.29
C VAL A 177 2.15 -7.73 -12.00
N SER A 178 2.25 -6.58 -11.36
CA SER A 178 3.50 -5.90 -11.04
C SER A 178 3.43 -5.18 -9.70
N GLY A 179 4.60 -4.87 -9.14
CA GLY A 179 4.76 -4.06 -7.94
C GLY A 179 6.21 -3.94 -7.53
N ASP A 180 6.54 -2.97 -6.68
CA ASP A 180 7.88 -2.76 -6.15
C ASP A 180 7.93 -3.03 -4.64
N SER A 181 9.08 -3.48 -4.11
CA SER A 181 9.28 -3.68 -2.68
C SER A 181 8.16 -4.55 -2.05
N ALA A 182 7.43 -4.01 -1.06
CA ALA A 182 6.25 -4.65 -0.46
C ALA A 182 5.14 -4.99 -1.48
N GLY A 183 4.92 -4.13 -2.48
CA GLY A 183 3.99 -4.40 -3.59
C GLY A 183 4.49 -5.50 -4.51
N GLY A 184 5.80 -5.62 -4.71
CA GLY A 184 6.41 -6.72 -5.44
C GLY A 184 6.22 -8.07 -4.73
N ASN A 185 6.28 -8.09 -3.39
CA ASN A 185 5.91 -9.25 -2.60
C ASN A 185 4.43 -9.64 -2.80
N LEU A 186 3.51 -8.66 -2.77
CA LEU A 186 2.09 -8.89 -3.05
C LEU A 186 1.85 -9.41 -4.47
N ALA A 187 2.56 -8.84 -5.47
CA ALA A 187 2.48 -9.26 -6.87
C ALA A 187 2.90 -10.71 -7.06
N ALA A 188 4.02 -11.09 -6.43
CA ALA A 188 4.50 -12.46 -6.45
C ALA A 188 3.50 -13.42 -5.80
N ALA A 189 2.89 -13.05 -4.67
CA ALA A 189 1.89 -13.89 -4.00
C ALA A 189 0.59 -14.02 -4.84
N VAL A 190 0.04 -12.91 -5.30
CA VAL A 190 -1.22 -12.89 -6.08
C VAL A 190 -1.09 -13.67 -7.38
N SER A 191 0.03 -13.51 -8.10
CA SER A 191 0.26 -14.23 -9.37
C SER A 191 0.26 -15.75 -9.25
N GLN A 192 0.47 -16.31 -8.05
CA GLN A 192 0.35 -17.74 -7.83
C GLN A 192 -1.10 -18.22 -7.70
N GLU A 193 -2.00 -17.34 -7.28
CA GLU A 193 -3.42 -17.63 -7.07
C GLU A 193 -4.30 -17.31 -8.29
N VAL A 194 -3.89 -16.33 -9.10
CA VAL A 194 -4.59 -15.95 -10.33
C VAL A 194 -3.91 -16.65 -11.51
N ARG A 195 -4.43 -17.83 -11.85
CA ARG A 195 -4.02 -18.62 -13.03
C ARG A 195 -5.20 -18.85 -13.95
#